data_AF-A0A538EYE1-F1
#
_entry.id   AF-A0A538EYE1-F1
#
_cell.length_a   1.000
_cell.length_b   1.000
_cell.length_c   1.000
_cell.angle_alpha   90.00
_cell.angle_beta   90.00
_cell.angle_gamma   90.00
#
_symmetry.space_group_name_H-M   'P 1'
#
loop_
_entity.id
_entity.type
_entity.pdbx_description
1 polymer ?
#
loop_
_entity_poly.entity_id
_entity_poly.type
_entity_poly.pdbx_seq_one_letter_code
_entity_poly.pdbx_strand_id
1 'polypeptide(L)'
;MNSVSRVAVGLVGLLAAAGLAGGCGKAGSSGTAAPPSAAGAGGCAPVAGSKLVVLNDDKHLQNADNVIAAINAKAAKPDLVAALDKVADALDTPKLVALNKATDVDHKTSAVAAQDFAQANNLTSGISKGTGGPIVIGAANFSENQTLAELYKIVLTAAGYTASTQAIGNRELYEP
;
A
#
# COMPACT_ATOMS: atom_id res chain seq x y z
N MET A 1 -1.66 36.33 51.49
CA MET A 1 -1.97 35.29 52.49
C MET A 1 -3.38 35.54 52.97
N ASN A 2 -4.35 34.66 52.67
CA ASN A 2 -5.50 34.46 53.54
C ASN A 2 -6.19 33.14 53.21
N SER A 3 -6.50 32.43 54.29
CA SER A 3 -6.72 31.01 54.37
C SER A 3 -8.16 30.58 54.12
N VAL A 4 -8.25 29.31 53.74
CA VAL A 4 -9.38 28.36 53.68
C VAL A 4 -10.41 28.52 54.81
N SER A 5 -11.69 28.29 54.49
CA SER A 5 -12.67 27.80 55.47
C SER A 5 -13.61 26.74 54.85
N ARG A 6 -13.97 25.74 55.67
CA ARG A 6 -14.60 24.44 55.34
C ARG A 6 -16.11 24.46 55.63
N VAL A 7 -16.77 23.30 55.43
CA VAL A 7 -18.06 22.80 56.03
C VAL A 7 -19.30 23.05 55.12
N ALA A 8 -20.26 22.14 54.84
CA ALA A 8 -20.58 20.75 55.23
C ALA A 8 -21.58 20.11 54.22
N VAL A 9 -21.52 18.77 54.15
CA VAL A 9 -22.61 17.75 54.12
C VAL A 9 -23.99 18.13 53.57
N GLY A 10 -24.39 17.41 52.49
CA GLY A 10 -25.77 17.21 52.07
C GLY A 10 -25.90 15.85 51.36
N LEU A 11 -26.79 15.00 51.87
CA LEU A 11 -26.99 13.57 51.54
C LEU A 11 -27.97 13.39 50.34
N VAL A 12 -27.97 12.17 49.79
CA VAL A 12 -29.02 11.51 48.97
C VAL A 12 -28.94 11.64 47.44
N GLY A 13 -28.79 10.48 46.77
CA GLY A 13 -29.13 10.31 45.36
C GLY A 13 -28.44 9.13 44.68
N LEU A 14 -28.87 7.90 44.97
CA LEU A 14 -28.49 6.69 44.23
C LEU A 14 -28.97 6.80 42.76
N LEU A 15 -28.07 6.75 41.77
CA LEU A 15 -28.39 6.21 40.44
C LEU A 15 -27.18 5.44 39.91
N ALA A 16 -27.41 4.16 39.64
CA ALA A 16 -26.41 3.21 39.21
C ALA A 16 -26.27 3.16 37.67
N ALA A 17 -25.03 2.87 37.25
CA ALA A 17 -24.62 2.11 36.07
C ALA A 17 -24.61 2.77 34.66
N ALA A 18 -23.36 3.03 34.23
CA ALA A 18 -22.70 2.45 33.05
C ALA A 18 -23.13 2.85 31.63
N GLY A 19 -22.15 3.31 30.84
CA GLY A 19 -22.23 3.33 29.37
C GLY A 19 -21.10 4.14 28.74
N LEU A 20 -20.08 3.44 28.24
CA LEU A 20 -18.85 3.98 27.66
C LEU A 20 -19.06 4.87 26.43
N ALA A 21 -18.12 5.80 26.26
CA ALA A 21 -17.89 6.60 25.08
C ALA A 21 -17.74 5.75 23.81
N GLY A 22 -18.48 6.12 22.77
CA GLY A 22 -18.33 5.61 21.41
C GLY A 22 -18.38 6.76 20.42
N GLY A 23 -17.25 7.45 20.24
CA GLY A 23 -17.07 8.36 19.12
C GLY A 23 -17.03 7.55 17.83
N CYS A 24 -18.13 7.49 17.09
CA CYS A 24 -18.10 7.00 15.73
C CYS A 24 -17.35 8.00 14.85
N GLY A 25 -16.27 7.50 14.23
CA GLY A 25 -15.40 8.24 13.33
C GLY A 25 -16.16 8.84 12.13
N LYS A 26 -15.63 9.95 11.63
CA LYS A 26 -16.15 10.67 10.46
C LYS A 26 -16.12 9.77 9.22
N ALA A 27 -17.13 9.98 8.37
CA ALA A 27 -17.28 9.36 7.06
C ALA A 27 -16.04 9.59 6.16
N GLY A 28 -15.52 8.49 5.60
CA GLY A 28 -14.59 8.52 4.49
C GLY A 28 -15.33 8.88 3.20
N SER A 29 -14.75 9.84 2.47
CA SER A 29 -15.21 10.38 1.21
C SER A 29 -15.21 9.33 0.09
N SER A 30 -16.32 8.60 -0.05
CA SER A 30 -16.74 8.01 -1.33
C SER A 30 -18.16 8.50 -1.59
N GLY A 31 -18.36 9.19 -2.72
CA GLY A 31 -19.53 10.01 -3.02
C GLY A 31 -20.83 9.25 -3.30
N THR A 32 -21.13 8.18 -2.56
CA THR A 32 -22.42 7.49 -2.61
C THR A 32 -22.86 7.16 -1.20
N ALA A 33 -23.97 7.75 -0.76
CA ALA A 33 -24.62 7.37 0.49
C ALA A 33 -24.96 5.87 0.44
N ALA A 34 -24.54 5.11 1.45
CA ALA A 34 -24.98 3.74 1.62
C ALA A 34 -26.52 3.74 1.71
N PRO A 35 -27.24 2.96 0.88
CA PRO A 35 -28.68 2.86 1.03
C PRO A 35 -29.00 2.30 2.43
N PRO A 36 -30.11 2.73 3.05
CA PRO A 36 -30.49 2.23 4.37
C PRO A 36 -30.68 0.72 4.28
N SER A 37 -29.91 -0.01 5.10
CA SER A 37 -29.95 -1.46 5.20
C SER A 37 -31.34 -1.94 5.64
N ALA A 38 -32.20 -2.20 4.66
CA ALA A 38 -33.41 -2.98 4.82
C ALA A 38 -33.17 -4.34 4.15
N ALA A 39 -32.35 -5.17 4.80
CA ALA A 39 -32.31 -6.60 4.51
C ALA A 39 -32.24 -7.32 5.85
N GLY A 40 -33.26 -8.13 6.12
CA GLY A 40 -33.36 -8.96 7.31
C GLY A 40 -32.15 -9.88 7.46
N ALA A 41 -31.94 -10.33 8.70
CA ALA A 41 -30.98 -11.35 9.05
C ALA A 41 -31.11 -12.56 8.10
N GLY A 42 -30.08 -12.81 7.28
CA GLY A 42 -30.02 -14.03 6.47
C GLY A 42 -29.36 -13.95 5.08
N GLY A 43 -28.64 -12.89 4.70
CA GLY A 43 -28.00 -12.87 3.38
C GLY A 43 -26.82 -11.92 3.25
N CYS A 44 -25.66 -12.49 2.89
CA CYS A 44 -24.50 -11.84 2.28
C CYS A 44 -23.89 -10.61 3.00
N ALA A 45 -23.97 -10.52 4.32
CA ALA A 45 -23.06 -9.65 5.05
C ALA A 45 -21.62 -10.21 4.88
N PRO A 46 -20.63 -9.40 4.46
CA PRO A 46 -19.25 -9.89 4.33
C PRO A 46 -18.78 -10.38 5.70
N VAL A 47 -18.49 -11.68 5.78
CA VAL A 47 -17.91 -12.28 6.99
C VAL A 47 -16.49 -11.71 7.12
N ALA A 48 -16.30 -10.83 8.10
CA ALA A 48 -14.99 -10.32 8.46
C ALA A 48 -14.06 -11.50 8.76
N GLY A 49 -12.98 -11.62 7.99
CA GLY A 49 -11.95 -12.65 8.22
C GLY A 49 -12.13 -13.97 7.46
N SER A 50 -12.88 -14.01 6.35
CA SER A 50 -12.83 -15.17 5.45
C SER A 50 -11.40 -15.36 4.91
N LYS A 51 -10.72 -16.43 5.33
CA LYS A 51 -9.40 -16.82 4.81
C LYS A 51 -9.54 -17.18 3.33
N LEU A 52 -9.35 -16.21 2.44
CA LEU A 52 -9.31 -16.46 1.00
C LEU A 52 -8.07 -17.30 0.68
N VAL A 53 -8.27 -18.34 -0.12
CA VAL A 53 -7.19 -19.21 -0.60
C VAL A 53 -7.10 -19.05 -2.11
N VAL A 54 -5.90 -18.75 -2.61
CA VAL A 54 -5.62 -18.69 -4.05
C VAL A 54 -5.77 -20.10 -4.62
N LEU A 55 -6.69 -20.28 -5.55
CA LEU A 55 -6.85 -21.56 -6.26
C LEU A 55 -5.77 -21.67 -7.34
N ASN A 56 -5.24 -22.88 -7.51
CA ASN A 56 -4.31 -23.17 -8.58
C ASN A 56 -5.05 -23.19 -9.93
N ASP A 57 -4.59 -22.42 -10.91
CA ASP A 57 -5.08 -22.50 -12.29
C ASP A 57 -4.41 -23.68 -13.02
N ASP A 58 -4.89 -24.89 -12.73
CA ASP A 58 -4.38 -26.16 -13.22
C ASP A 58 -4.54 -26.35 -14.74
N LYS A 59 -5.49 -25.63 -15.34
CA LYS A 59 -5.78 -25.69 -16.77
C LYS A 59 -5.19 -24.53 -17.55
N HIS A 60 -4.44 -23.63 -16.90
CA HIS A 60 -3.84 -22.45 -17.52
C HIS A 60 -4.86 -21.64 -18.33
N LEU A 61 -6.07 -21.48 -17.77
CA LEU A 61 -7.15 -20.74 -18.42
C LEU A 61 -6.97 -19.23 -18.26
N GLN A 62 -6.12 -18.79 -17.33
CA GLN A 62 -5.73 -17.40 -17.15
C GLN A 62 -4.37 -17.15 -17.81
N ASN A 63 -4.27 -16.04 -18.54
CA ASN A 63 -3.00 -15.59 -19.07
C ASN A 63 -2.07 -15.15 -17.92
N ALA A 64 -0.76 -15.32 -18.11
CA ALA A 64 0.23 -14.81 -17.16
C ALA A 64 0.38 -13.30 -17.33
N ASP A 65 -0.07 -12.55 -16.33
CA ASP A 65 0.10 -11.10 -16.26
C ASP A 65 1.41 -10.75 -15.55
N ASN A 66 2.50 -10.80 -16.31
CA ASN A 66 3.83 -10.50 -15.78
C ASN A 66 4.04 -8.99 -15.59
N VAL A 67 4.58 -8.63 -14.43
CA VAL A 67 5.04 -7.26 -14.16
C VAL A 67 6.40 -7.07 -14.81
N ILE A 68 6.51 -6.12 -15.76
CA ILE A 68 7.76 -5.81 -16.46
C ILE A 68 8.06 -4.31 -16.44
N ALA A 69 9.33 -3.95 -16.37
CA ALA A 69 9.77 -2.57 -16.55
C ALA A 69 9.80 -2.22 -18.05
N ALA A 70 9.03 -1.21 -18.46
CA ALA A 70 9.12 -0.63 -19.80
C ALA A 70 10.07 0.58 -19.79
N ILE A 71 11.10 0.54 -20.64
CA ILE A 71 12.21 1.52 -20.60
C ILE A 71 12.29 2.26 -21.94
N ASN A 72 12.52 3.57 -21.89
CA ASN A 72 12.84 4.32 -23.11
C ASN A 72 14.18 3.83 -23.69
N ALA A 73 14.23 3.55 -24.99
CA ALA A 73 15.42 3.02 -25.65
C ALA A 73 16.69 3.87 -25.44
N LYS A 74 16.55 5.21 -25.33
CA LYS A 74 17.69 6.11 -25.08
C LYS A 74 18.26 5.98 -23.66
N ALA A 75 17.46 5.50 -22.72
CA ALA A 75 17.85 5.30 -21.33
C ALA A 75 18.29 3.86 -21.02
N ALA A 76 18.06 2.90 -21.93
CA ALA A 76 18.31 1.47 -21.75
C ALA A 76 19.80 1.09 -21.83
N LYS A 77 20.62 1.72 -20.99
CA LYS A 77 22.04 1.37 -20.83
C LYS A 77 22.17 0.07 -20.03
N PRO A 78 23.23 -0.74 -20.25
CA PRO A 78 23.39 -2.02 -19.56
C PRO A 78 23.41 -1.94 -18.02
N ASP A 79 24.01 -0.88 -17.47
CA ASP A 79 24.04 -0.59 -16.04
C ASP A 79 22.64 -0.30 -15.47
N LEU A 80 21.82 0.46 -16.19
CA LEU A 80 20.43 0.72 -15.83
C LEU A 80 19.59 -0.56 -15.87
N VAL A 81 19.69 -1.35 -16.93
CA VAL A 81 18.93 -2.60 -17.08
C VAL A 81 19.29 -3.58 -15.97
N ALA A 82 20.59 -3.78 -15.71
CA ALA A 82 21.05 -4.66 -14.64
C ALA A 82 20.56 -4.23 -13.24
N ALA A 83 20.35 -2.93 -13.01
CA ALA A 83 19.76 -2.44 -11.76
C ALA A 83 18.26 -2.75 -11.67
N LEU A 84 17.52 -2.60 -12.78
CA LEU A 84 16.08 -2.94 -12.83
C LEU A 84 15.84 -4.44 -12.69
N ASP A 85 16.71 -5.27 -13.27
CA ASP A 85 16.63 -6.73 -13.17
C ASP A 85 16.67 -7.22 -11.72
N LYS A 86 17.34 -6.49 -10.81
CA LYS A 86 17.30 -6.81 -9.37
C LYS A 86 15.89 -6.83 -8.79
N VAL A 87 15.00 -5.96 -9.28
CA VAL A 87 13.59 -5.94 -8.85
C VAL A 87 12.85 -7.13 -9.43
N ALA A 88 13.04 -7.43 -10.71
CA ALA A 88 12.42 -8.58 -11.37
C ALA A 88 12.84 -9.90 -10.71
N ASP A 89 14.12 -10.08 -10.42
CA ASP A 89 14.66 -11.28 -9.77
C ASP A 89 14.19 -11.45 -8.32
N ALA A 90 13.91 -10.34 -7.63
CA ALA A 90 13.49 -10.37 -6.23
C ALA A 90 12.00 -10.69 -6.07
N LEU A 91 11.17 -10.38 -7.06
CA LEU A 91 9.72 -10.48 -6.98
C LEU A 91 9.22 -11.85 -7.43
N ASP A 92 8.32 -12.40 -6.63
CA ASP A 92 7.52 -13.58 -6.94
C ASP A 92 6.08 -13.32 -6.47
N THR A 93 5.14 -14.19 -6.84
CA THR A 93 3.72 -14.01 -6.51
C THR A 93 3.48 -13.87 -5.00
N PRO A 94 4.03 -14.73 -4.11
CA PRO A 94 3.87 -14.57 -2.66
C PRO A 94 4.39 -13.21 -2.14
N LYS A 95 5.55 -12.76 -2.62
CA LYS A 95 6.13 -11.48 -2.22
C LYS A 95 5.31 -10.29 -2.70
N LEU A 96 4.81 -10.33 -3.94
CA LEU A 96 3.91 -9.30 -4.47
C LEU A 96 2.63 -9.20 -3.65
N VAL A 97 2.02 -10.33 -3.30
CA VAL A 97 0.84 -10.37 -2.41
C VAL A 97 1.16 -9.75 -1.05
N ALA A 98 2.32 -10.08 -0.46
CA ALA A 98 2.74 -9.50 0.81
C ALA A 98 2.98 -7.99 0.70
N LEU A 99 3.53 -7.53 -0.42
CA LEU A 99 3.78 -6.11 -0.69
C LEU A 99 2.46 -5.34 -0.83
N ASN A 100 1.48 -5.88 -1.56
CA ASN A 100 0.15 -5.30 -1.69
C ASN A 100 -0.60 -5.28 -0.36
N LYS A 101 -0.51 -6.36 0.43
CA LYS A 101 -1.07 -6.37 1.78
C LYS A 101 -0.49 -5.24 2.64
N ALA A 102 0.82 -5.00 2.54
CA ALA A 102 1.48 -3.96 3.32
C ALA A 102 0.90 -2.56 3.06
N THR A 103 0.50 -2.26 1.83
CA THR A 103 -0.12 -0.97 1.48
C THR A 103 -1.63 -0.96 1.69
N ASP A 104 -2.33 -2.00 1.26
CA ASP A 104 -3.78 -1.98 1.11
C ASP A 104 -4.50 -2.39 2.40
N VAL A 105 -3.86 -3.25 3.21
CA VAL A 105 -4.42 -3.76 4.46
C VAL A 105 -3.69 -3.15 5.66
N ASP A 106 -2.37 -3.09 5.62
CA ASP A 106 -1.56 -2.58 6.74
C ASP A 106 -1.33 -1.06 6.64
N HIS A 107 -1.87 -0.41 5.60
CA HIS A 107 -1.87 1.05 5.41
C HIS A 107 -0.48 1.70 5.41
N LYS A 108 0.57 0.96 5.03
CA LYS A 108 1.88 1.57 4.79
C LYS A 108 1.83 2.45 3.54
N THR A 109 2.62 3.50 3.54
CA THR A 109 2.89 4.23 2.29
C THR A 109 3.75 3.36 1.36
N SER A 110 3.59 3.54 0.05
CA SER A 110 4.36 2.81 -0.96
C SER A 110 5.87 2.95 -0.76
N ALA A 111 6.33 4.14 -0.35
CA ALA A 111 7.74 4.39 -0.07
C ALA A 111 8.26 3.55 1.12
N VAL A 112 7.49 3.45 2.21
CA VAL A 112 7.88 2.65 3.38
C VAL A 112 7.84 1.16 3.05
N ALA A 113 6.78 0.70 2.39
CA ALA A 113 6.66 -0.70 1.97
C ALA A 113 7.81 -1.13 1.04
N ALA A 114 8.19 -0.28 0.08
CA ALA A 114 9.33 -0.52 -0.80
C ALA A 114 10.67 -0.53 -0.05
N GLN A 115 10.88 0.38 0.91
CA GLN A 115 12.10 0.40 1.72
C GLN A 115 12.24 -0.86 2.57
N ASP A 116 11.17 -1.27 3.25
CA ASP A 116 11.16 -2.50 4.07
C ASP A 116 11.46 -3.73 3.19
N PHE A 117 10.81 -3.82 2.03
CA PHE A 117 11.06 -4.90 1.07
C PHE A 117 12.51 -4.91 0.58
N ALA A 118 13.04 -3.74 0.21
CA ALA A 118 14.40 -3.63 -0.30
C ALA A 118 15.45 -4.05 0.74
N GLN A 119 15.25 -3.69 2.00
CA GLN A 119 16.11 -4.11 3.11
C GLN A 119 16.01 -5.61 3.37
N ALA A 120 14.79 -6.14 3.50
CA ALA A 120 14.56 -7.55 3.78
C ALA A 120 15.12 -8.49 2.70
N ASN A 121 15.18 -8.02 1.44
CA ASN A 121 15.65 -8.81 0.30
C ASN A 121 17.06 -8.44 -0.17
N ASN A 122 17.79 -7.57 0.56
CA ASN A 122 19.12 -7.09 0.17
C ASN A 122 19.17 -6.55 -1.28
N LEU A 123 18.12 -5.83 -1.67
CA LEU A 123 17.81 -5.52 -3.07
C LEU A 123 18.90 -4.69 -3.77
N THR A 124 19.67 -3.91 -3.00
CA THR A 124 20.76 -3.06 -3.51
C THR A 124 22.12 -3.76 -3.56
N SER A 125 22.20 -5.01 -3.09
CA SER A 125 23.47 -5.73 -3.01
C SER A 125 24.01 -6.11 -4.39
N GLY A 126 25.30 -5.84 -4.58
CA GLY A 126 26.00 -6.14 -5.83
C GLY A 126 25.55 -5.30 -7.03
N ILE A 127 24.86 -4.18 -6.81
CA ILE A 127 24.57 -3.22 -7.88
C ILE A 127 25.84 -2.43 -8.20
N SER A 128 26.31 -2.54 -9.45
CA SER A 128 27.40 -1.73 -9.98
C SER A 128 26.93 -0.30 -10.20
N LYS A 129 27.79 0.68 -9.86
CA LYS A 129 27.52 2.09 -10.17
C LYS A 129 27.69 2.34 -11.66
N GLY A 130 26.67 2.94 -12.25
CA GLY A 130 26.61 3.30 -13.65
C GLY A 130 27.11 4.71 -13.96
N THR A 131 26.85 5.15 -15.19
CA THR A 131 27.15 6.52 -15.65
C THR A 131 26.28 7.60 -14.99
N GLY A 132 25.21 7.20 -14.30
CA GLY A 132 24.29 8.10 -13.63
C GLY A 132 23.44 8.94 -14.59
N GLY A 133 22.93 10.05 -14.07
CA GLY A 133 22.02 10.96 -14.78
C GLY A 133 20.58 10.92 -14.22
N PRO A 134 19.72 11.86 -14.65
CA PRO A 134 18.34 11.92 -14.21
C PRO A 134 17.51 10.79 -14.84
N ILE A 135 16.72 10.09 -14.03
CA ILE A 135 15.73 9.10 -14.48
C ILE A 135 14.40 9.39 -13.80
N VAL A 136 13.33 9.48 -14.59
CA VAL A 136 11.96 9.61 -14.07
C VAL A 136 11.24 8.28 -14.26
N ILE A 137 10.71 7.74 -13.18
CA ILE A 137 9.92 6.51 -13.15
C ILE A 137 8.45 6.89 -13.12
N GLY A 138 7.72 6.59 -14.19
CA GLY A 138 6.28 6.78 -14.26
C GLY A 138 5.55 5.73 -13.42
N ALA A 139 4.59 6.17 -12.62
CA ALA A 139 3.74 5.31 -11.80
C ALA A 139 2.26 5.59 -12.08
N ALA A 140 1.51 4.58 -12.47
CA ALA A 140 0.05 4.64 -12.48
C ALA A 140 -0.49 4.83 -11.05
N ASN A 141 -1.68 5.41 -10.94
CA ASN A 141 -2.23 5.82 -9.65
C ASN A 141 -2.97 4.69 -8.91
N PHE A 142 -2.22 3.63 -8.60
CA PHE A 142 -2.62 2.57 -7.66
C PHE A 142 -1.41 2.10 -6.82
N SER A 143 -1.70 1.54 -5.64
CA SER A 143 -0.70 1.27 -4.59
C SER A 143 0.42 0.35 -5.04
N GLU A 144 0.11 -0.77 -5.71
CA GLU A 144 1.12 -1.70 -6.23
C GLU A 144 2.09 -0.99 -7.19
N ASN A 145 1.58 -0.22 -8.17
CA ASN A 145 2.44 0.44 -9.15
C ASN A 145 3.30 1.55 -8.55
N GLN A 146 2.75 2.31 -7.61
CA GLN A 146 3.51 3.29 -6.84
C GLN A 146 4.62 2.61 -6.03
N THR A 147 4.35 1.44 -5.46
CA THR A 147 5.35 0.69 -4.68
C THR A 147 6.45 0.12 -5.57
N LEU A 148 6.09 -0.42 -6.74
CA LEU A 148 7.08 -0.85 -7.74
C LEU A 148 7.95 0.33 -8.22
N ALA A 149 7.36 1.50 -8.45
CA ALA A 149 8.12 2.69 -8.84
C ALA A 149 9.12 3.12 -7.75
N GLU A 150 8.76 2.99 -6.47
CA GLU A 150 9.66 3.24 -5.35
C GLU A 150 10.78 2.18 -5.27
N LEU A 151 10.51 0.90 -5.55
CA LEU A 151 11.54 -0.14 -5.65
C LEU A 151 12.53 0.16 -6.79
N TYR A 152 12.04 0.56 -7.96
CA TYR A 152 12.89 0.97 -9.07
C TYR A 152 13.72 2.20 -8.73
N LYS A 153 13.14 3.21 -8.04
CA LYS A 153 13.90 4.37 -7.55
C LYS A 153 15.04 3.94 -6.63
N ILE A 154 14.82 2.99 -5.72
CA ILE A 154 15.84 2.48 -4.79
C ILE A 154 17.02 1.86 -5.55
N VAL A 155 16.76 0.92 -6.47
CA VAL A 155 17.84 0.23 -7.21
C VAL A 155 18.58 1.16 -8.16
N LEU A 156 17.87 2.08 -8.82
CA LEU A 156 18.49 3.08 -9.69
C LEU A 156 19.33 4.08 -8.90
N THR A 157 18.88 4.48 -7.71
CA THR A 157 19.69 5.34 -6.83
C THR A 157 20.95 4.61 -6.36
N ALA A 158 20.84 3.32 -6.01
CA ALA A 158 22.00 2.49 -5.67
C ALA A 158 22.98 2.34 -6.85
N ALA A 159 22.47 2.28 -8.08
CA ALA A 159 23.26 2.31 -9.32
C ALA A 159 23.84 3.69 -9.64
N GLY A 160 23.57 4.75 -8.86
CA GLY A 160 24.14 6.08 -9.05
C GLY A 160 23.35 7.01 -9.95
N TYR A 161 22.10 6.69 -10.29
CA TYR A 161 21.20 7.60 -10.98
C TYR A 161 20.50 8.56 -10.01
N THR A 162 20.16 9.75 -10.50
CA THR A 162 19.26 10.67 -9.81
C THR A 162 17.82 10.31 -10.18
N ALA A 163 17.25 9.34 -9.47
CA ALA A 163 15.93 8.79 -9.76
C ALA A 163 14.80 9.51 -9.02
N SER A 164 13.69 9.78 -9.71
CA SER A 164 12.45 10.32 -9.12
C SER A 164 11.22 9.58 -9.63
N THR A 165 10.15 9.56 -8.83
CA THR A 165 8.86 8.99 -9.22
C THR A 165 7.91 10.09 -9.68
N GLN A 166 7.09 9.79 -10.69
CA GLN A 166 6.07 10.69 -11.21
C GLN A 166 4.76 9.93 -11.39
N ALA A 167 3.68 10.41 -10.77
CA ALA A 167 2.35 9.88 -11.05
C ALA A 167 1.92 10.24 -12.48
N ILE A 168 1.52 9.25 -13.26
CA ILE A 168 1.05 9.44 -14.65
C ILE A 168 -0.47 9.36 -14.78
N GLY A 169 -1.18 9.39 -13.64
CA GLY A 169 -2.64 9.34 -13.57
C GLY A 169 -3.21 7.92 -13.66
N ASN A 170 -4.51 7.84 -13.91
CA ASN A 170 -5.21 6.58 -14.15
C ASN A 170 -5.16 6.29 -15.67
N ARG A 171 -5.02 5.01 -16.06
CA ARG A 171 -5.37 4.62 -17.42
C ARG A 171 -6.87 4.85 -17.59
N GLU A 172 -7.26 5.57 -18.65
CA GLU A 172 -8.64 5.54 -19.13
C GLU A 172 -9.01 4.09 -19.44
N LEU A 173 -10.27 3.73 -19.16
CA LEU A 173 -10.82 2.41 -19.45
C LEU A 173 -10.54 2.08 -20.93
N TYR A 174 -9.97 0.92 -21.23
CA TYR A 174 -9.93 0.42 -22.60
C TYR A 174 -11.38 0.13 -23.00
N GLU A 175 -12.01 1.04 -23.74
CA GLU A 175 -13.27 0.73 -24.40
C GLU A 175 -13.04 -0.38 -25.42
N PRO A 176 -13.97 -1.35 -25.53
CA PRO A 176 -13.84 -2.52 -26.40
C PRO A 176 -13.75 -2.14 -27.88
#